data_AF-A0A1Q7RHL6-F1
#
_entry.id   AF-A0A1Q7RHL6-F1
#
_cell.length_a   1.000
_cell.length_b   1.000
_cell.length_c   1.000
_cell.angle_alpha   90.00
_cell.angle_beta   90.00
_cell.angle_gamma   90.00
#
_symmetry.space_group_name_H-M   'P 1'
#
loop_
_entity.id
_entity.type
_entity.pdbx_description
1 polymer ?
#
loop_
_entity_poly.entity_id
_entity_poly.type
_entity_poly.pdbx_seq_one_letter_code
_entity_poly.pdbx_strand_id
1 'polypeptide(L)'
;MDITQDTITMPLYAALCRSVLGAANLGVHLAGQTGQGKSQLAALIQQHFGASMDADHLPGSWESTENALEMKLFQAKDAIFTADDFKPKGSKNTQSQLHGKADRVFRSMGNGSARARLDGNLNLRTERCPRCFLLSTGEDIPKGQSCQGRMIVLVMTESVTKGDASKRLTLAQKDARDGLYAKSMAGYIEWLAPRIETIQAQWASLVEQERNNLSSEGHSRSGTNTANLILGMKCFLQYACEVCAITPREAHLYLTRCITALIEIASEASRENQQMKPCEQWKRLLISAISGNRAHLVTADGDNPGPGYGWKKSERSYTNSAGYMVKDETYSGGGSQIGWIEGEDIYLESTSAYTAVVEEGSRSHDNITISRVMLDKDLVKDGMLASTDLQKSKPTIAIRKRLQGLQRYVLHIKKNILFPDDPISDSHHSHHSHHSEAHEPASEEDSGVSGVNYTETPEWCDSPLTPETPPYTDGIPDEYRDILVRYQQKVYNLKSDTPLWTAPDSGYRNTMFGKNEHIMRTKSLLRSGELNKIKAALEAMLRTLGEYQEDRRGA
;
A
#
# COMPACT_ATOMS: atom_id res chain seq x y z
N MET A 1 12.79 13.48 4.50
CA MET A 1 12.18 12.42 3.66
C MET A 1 13.15 11.28 3.33
N ASP A 2 14.42 11.31 3.75
CA ASP A 2 15.42 10.31 3.32
C ASP A 2 15.98 9.48 4.49
N ILE A 3 15.13 8.95 5.37
CA ILE A 3 15.58 8.20 6.56
C ILE A 3 15.83 6.72 6.23
N THR A 4 14.93 6.12 5.46
CA THR A 4 14.94 4.71 5.06
C THR A 4 14.37 4.56 3.65
N GLN A 5 14.13 3.33 3.20
CA GLN A 5 13.58 2.99 1.89
C GLN A 5 12.33 3.82 1.54
N ASP A 6 12.17 4.11 0.25
CA ASP A 6 11.09 4.96 -0.25
C ASP A 6 9.72 4.34 0.01
N THR A 7 9.60 3.01 -0.02
CA THR A 7 8.39 2.25 0.34
C THR A 7 7.95 2.42 1.79
N ILE A 8 8.76 3.04 2.65
CA ILE A 8 8.35 3.44 4.01
C ILE A 8 8.24 4.96 4.10
N THR A 9 9.30 5.68 3.74
CA THR A 9 9.37 7.12 4.04
C THR A 9 8.40 7.94 3.19
N MET A 10 8.25 7.62 1.90
CA MET A 10 7.38 8.40 1.00
C MET A 10 5.91 8.23 1.33
N PRO A 11 5.36 7.02 1.53
CA PRO A 11 3.97 6.84 1.94
C PRO A 11 3.65 7.47 3.30
N LEU A 12 4.57 7.40 4.28
CA LEU A 12 4.37 8.04 5.58
C LEU A 12 4.26 9.56 5.45
N TYR A 13 5.11 10.18 4.63
CA TYR A 13 5.06 11.62 4.40
C TYR A 13 3.86 12.03 3.55
N ALA A 14 3.47 11.22 2.56
CA ALA A 14 2.25 11.42 1.78
C ALA A 14 0.99 11.35 2.67
N ALA A 15 0.94 10.41 3.62
CA ALA A 15 -0.13 10.30 4.60
C ALA A 15 -0.21 11.52 5.53
N LEU A 16 0.94 12.03 5.99
CA LEU A 16 1.03 13.27 6.73
C LEU A 16 0.43 14.44 5.94
N CYS A 17 0.86 14.62 4.68
CA CYS A 17 0.38 15.71 3.83
C CYS A 17 -1.12 15.59 3.52
N ARG A 18 -1.60 14.36 3.32
CA ARG A 18 -3.03 14.06 3.11
C ARG A 18 -3.87 14.34 4.36
N SER A 19 -3.30 14.24 5.57
CA SER A 19 -4.06 14.29 6.81
C SER A 19 -4.78 15.62 7.08
N VAL A 20 -4.25 16.73 6.56
CA VAL A 20 -4.80 18.09 6.76
C VAL A 20 -5.78 18.52 5.66
N LEU A 21 -5.97 17.70 4.62
CA LEU A 21 -6.83 18.03 3.47
C LEU A 21 -8.30 17.67 3.70
N GLY A 22 -8.68 17.36 4.94
CA GLY A 22 -10.03 16.94 5.33
C GLY A 22 -10.14 15.44 5.56
N ALA A 23 -11.38 14.97 5.78
CA ALA A 23 -11.67 13.60 6.16
C ALA A 23 -10.96 12.56 5.28
N ALA A 24 -10.28 11.62 5.92
CA ALA A 24 -9.64 10.48 5.27
C ALA A 24 -10.45 9.22 5.54
N ASN A 25 -10.77 8.46 4.50
CA ASN A 25 -11.47 7.18 4.56
C ASN A 25 -10.49 5.99 4.51
N LEU A 26 -9.21 6.25 4.77
CA LEU A 26 -8.13 5.26 4.84
C LEU A 26 -7.18 5.59 6.00
N GLY A 27 -6.36 4.61 6.36
CA GLY A 27 -5.22 4.82 7.26
C GLY A 27 -3.94 4.18 6.71
N VAL A 28 -2.84 4.36 7.43
CA VAL A 28 -1.57 3.66 7.17
C VAL A 28 -1.28 2.75 8.35
N HIS A 29 -0.81 1.54 8.08
CA HIS A 29 -0.33 0.62 9.10
C HIS A 29 1.15 0.28 8.85
N LEU A 30 2.03 0.68 9.75
CA LEU A 30 3.46 0.37 9.74
C LEU A 30 3.73 -0.90 10.55
N ALA A 31 3.94 -2.01 9.86
CA ALA A 31 4.27 -3.31 10.43
C ALA A 31 5.79 -3.56 10.40
N GLY A 32 6.28 -4.39 11.31
CA GLY A 32 7.69 -4.77 11.36
C GLY A 32 8.07 -5.38 12.71
N GLN A 33 9.26 -5.96 12.80
CA GLN A 33 9.73 -6.60 14.04
C GLN A 33 10.02 -5.57 15.15
N THR A 34 10.07 -6.04 16.39
CA THR A 34 10.48 -5.23 17.55
C THR A 34 11.89 -4.67 17.32
N GLY A 35 12.11 -3.40 17.68
CA GLY A 35 13.44 -2.77 17.60
C GLY A 35 13.84 -2.21 16.23
N GLN A 36 13.01 -2.37 15.19
CA GLN A 36 13.26 -1.78 13.86
C GLN A 36 13.02 -0.25 13.79
N GLY A 37 12.43 0.35 14.82
CA GLY A 37 12.24 1.81 14.90
C GLY A 37 10.90 2.34 14.37
N LYS A 38 9.86 1.50 14.27
CA LYS A 38 8.50 1.91 13.84
C LYS A 38 7.96 3.12 14.60
N SER A 39 7.94 3.05 15.94
CA SER A 39 7.45 4.13 16.80
C SER A 39 8.30 5.40 16.65
N GLN A 40 9.59 5.27 16.34
CA GLN A 40 10.49 6.41 16.09
C GLN A 40 10.11 7.13 14.78
N LEU A 41 9.82 6.39 13.72
CA LEU A 41 9.33 6.99 12.46
C LEU A 41 7.94 7.61 12.65
N ALA A 42 7.04 6.91 13.35
CA ALA A 42 5.70 7.42 13.61
C ALA A 42 5.71 8.70 14.47
N ALA A 43 6.64 8.81 15.42
CA ALA A 43 6.88 10.01 16.20
C ALA A 43 7.33 11.19 15.34
N LEU A 44 8.30 10.99 14.44
CA LEU A 44 8.72 12.06 13.52
C LEU A 44 7.55 12.60 12.68
N ILE A 45 6.67 11.72 12.22
CA ILE A 45 5.46 12.13 11.51
C ILE A 45 4.52 12.91 12.43
N GLN A 46 4.27 12.40 13.64
CA GLN A 46 3.41 13.05 14.63
C GLN A 46 3.92 14.43 15.07
N GLN A 47 5.24 14.62 15.16
CA GLN A 47 5.87 15.86 15.62
C GLN A 47 5.64 17.07 14.71
N HIS A 48 5.11 16.87 13.50
CA HIS A 48 4.60 17.95 12.66
C HIS A 48 3.39 18.69 13.30
N PHE A 49 2.71 18.07 14.26
CA PHE A 49 1.61 18.71 15.01
C PHE A 49 2.02 19.12 16.44
N GLY A 50 3.26 18.84 16.85
CA GLY A 50 3.78 19.24 18.15
C GLY A 50 5.14 18.61 18.45
N ALA A 51 6.15 19.45 18.70
CA ALA A 51 7.53 19.00 18.92
C ALA A 51 7.70 18.04 20.12
N SER A 52 6.82 18.13 21.12
CA SER A 52 6.82 17.25 22.30
C SER A 52 6.17 15.89 22.08
N MET A 53 5.56 15.64 20.92
CA MET A 53 4.92 14.36 20.59
C MET A 53 5.94 13.33 20.06
N ASP A 54 7.02 13.13 20.82
CA ASP A 54 8.06 12.17 20.49
C ASP A 54 7.62 10.71 20.74
N ALA A 55 8.54 9.76 20.57
CA ALA A 55 8.23 8.33 20.66
C ALA A 55 7.72 7.88 22.04
N ASP A 56 8.05 8.61 23.10
CA ASP A 56 7.57 8.31 24.46
C ASP A 56 6.23 9.00 24.76
N HIS A 57 5.81 9.95 23.91
CA HIS A 57 4.64 10.80 24.11
C HIS A 57 3.67 10.77 22.91
N LEU A 58 3.52 9.61 22.28
CA LEU A 58 2.54 9.41 21.20
C LEU A 58 1.10 9.56 21.71
N PRO A 59 0.18 10.14 20.91
CA PRO A 59 -1.17 10.49 21.37
C PRO A 59 -2.08 9.27 21.59
N GLY A 60 -1.79 8.14 20.94
CA GLY A 60 -2.60 6.93 20.97
C GLY A 60 -1.78 5.66 21.13
N SER A 61 -2.39 4.68 21.82
CA SER A 61 -1.88 3.31 21.93
C SER A 61 -3.03 2.32 21.73
N TRP A 62 -2.74 1.20 21.06
CA TRP A 62 -3.70 0.11 20.88
C TRP A 62 -4.09 -0.58 22.18
N GLU A 63 -3.36 -0.38 23.27
CA GLU A 63 -3.70 -0.85 24.62
C GLU A 63 -4.82 -0.04 25.27
N SER A 64 -5.10 1.18 24.78
CA SER A 64 -6.18 2.02 25.32
C SER A 64 -7.55 1.35 25.20
N THR A 65 -8.53 1.73 26.03
CA THR A 65 -9.91 1.23 25.84
C THR A 65 -10.51 1.71 24.50
N GLU A 66 -11.47 0.97 23.94
CA GLU A 66 -12.13 1.34 22.67
C GLU A 66 -12.72 2.75 22.71
N ASN A 67 -13.46 3.08 23.77
CA ASN A 67 -14.12 4.39 23.92
C ASN A 67 -13.10 5.54 24.00
N ALA A 68 -11.97 5.32 24.69
CA ALA A 68 -10.92 6.32 24.79
C ALA A 68 -10.27 6.57 23.42
N LEU A 69 -10.00 5.50 22.66
CA LEU A 69 -9.45 5.61 21.32
C LEU A 69 -10.43 6.29 20.34
N GLU A 70 -11.71 5.89 20.34
CA GLU A 70 -12.77 6.52 19.54
C GLU A 70 -12.87 8.03 19.82
N MET A 71 -12.83 8.43 21.10
CA MET A 71 -12.85 9.85 21.48
C MET A 71 -11.64 10.60 20.95
N LYS A 72 -10.43 10.05 21.12
CA LYS A 72 -9.19 10.68 20.66
C LYS A 72 -9.20 10.86 19.13
N LEU A 73 -9.62 9.84 18.39
CA LEU A 73 -9.74 9.89 16.93
C LEU A 73 -10.78 10.91 16.44
N PHE A 74 -11.87 11.10 17.20
CA PHE A 74 -12.86 12.14 16.90
C PHE A 74 -12.30 13.54 17.18
N GLN A 75 -11.58 13.72 18.29
CA GLN A 75 -11.03 15.02 18.71
C GLN A 75 -9.88 15.50 17.83
N ALA A 76 -9.04 14.58 17.35
CA ALA A 76 -7.83 14.89 16.61
C ALA A 76 -8.04 15.55 15.23
N LYS A 77 -9.27 15.51 14.69
CA LYS A 77 -9.76 16.17 13.45
C LYS A 77 -8.70 16.82 12.55
N ASP A 78 -8.60 16.37 11.29
CA ASP A 78 -7.73 16.96 10.26
C ASP A 78 -6.24 17.04 10.68
N ALA A 79 -5.81 16.07 11.48
CA ALA A 79 -4.42 15.83 11.82
C ALA A 79 -4.07 14.34 11.61
N ILE A 80 -2.77 14.03 11.59
CA ILE A 80 -2.33 12.64 11.71
C ILE A 80 -2.38 12.23 13.19
N PHE A 81 -2.94 11.06 13.44
CA PHE A 81 -3.05 10.47 14.76
C PHE A 81 -2.35 9.13 14.79
N THR A 82 -1.28 9.03 15.59
CA THR A 82 -0.56 7.78 15.78
C THR A 82 -1.22 6.90 16.85
N ALA A 83 -1.56 5.67 16.49
CA ALA A 83 -1.94 4.60 17.40
C ALA A 83 -0.82 3.54 17.43
N ASP A 84 -0.02 3.56 18.49
CA ASP A 84 1.18 2.73 18.61
C ASP A 84 0.91 1.36 19.22
N ASP A 85 1.84 0.42 18.97
CA ASP A 85 1.95 -0.90 19.61
C ASP A 85 0.78 -1.86 19.35
N PHE A 86 0.37 -2.02 18.09
CA PHE A 86 -0.51 -3.12 17.72
C PHE A 86 0.22 -4.46 17.85
N LYS A 87 -0.05 -5.16 18.95
CA LYS A 87 0.71 -6.34 19.36
C LYS A 87 -0.23 -7.43 19.87
N PRO A 88 -0.79 -8.26 18.98
CA PRO A 88 -1.66 -9.36 19.38
C PRO A 88 -0.85 -10.46 20.09
N LYS A 89 -0.64 -10.31 21.40
CA LYS A 89 0.02 -11.29 22.28
C LYS A 89 -0.94 -11.81 23.34
N GLY A 90 -0.63 -12.98 23.90
CA GLY A 90 -1.43 -13.61 24.95
C GLY A 90 -2.49 -14.59 24.42
N SER A 91 -3.59 -14.75 25.16
CA SER A 91 -4.62 -15.75 24.87
C SER A 91 -5.32 -15.52 23.52
N LYS A 92 -5.89 -16.57 22.92
CA LYS A 92 -6.67 -16.47 21.66
C LYS A 92 -7.78 -15.42 21.75
N ASN A 93 -8.45 -15.31 22.90
CA ASN A 93 -9.51 -14.33 23.11
C ASN A 93 -8.96 -12.90 23.10
N THR A 94 -7.83 -12.66 23.77
CA THR A 94 -7.18 -11.34 23.81
C THR A 94 -6.75 -10.90 22.41
N GLN A 95 -6.12 -11.80 21.64
CA GLN A 95 -5.72 -11.53 20.25
C GLN A 95 -6.95 -11.22 19.38
N SER A 96 -8.01 -12.03 19.49
CA SER A 96 -9.25 -11.83 18.75
C SER A 96 -9.93 -10.50 19.08
N GLN A 97 -9.96 -10.10 20.36
CA GLN A 97 -10.48 -8.80 20.79
C GLN A 97 -9.68 -7.65 20.19
N LEU A 98 -8.34 -7.73 20.18
CA LEU A 98 -7.50 -6.68 19.62
C LEU A 98 -7.67 -6.55 18.10
N HIS A 99 -7.73 -7.66 17.38
CA HIS A 99 -8.06 -7.64 15.95
C HIS A 99 -9.47 -7.09 15.69
N GLY A 100 -10.47 -7.46 16.49
CA GLY A 100 -11.83 -6.94 16.38
C GLY A 100 -11.93 -5.44 16.65
N LYS A 101 -11.15 -4.93 17.60
CA LYS A 101 -11.01 -3.50 17.88
C LYS A 101 -10.40 -2.77 16.68
N ALA A 102 -9.32 -3.29 16.10
CA ALA A 102 -8.71 -2.70 14.92
C ALA A 102 -9.66 -2.71 13.71
N ASP A 103 -10.33 -3.84 13.41
CA ASP A 103 -11.34 -3.92 12.35
C ASP A 103 -12.42 -2.84 12.54
N ARG A 104 -12.93 -2.67 13.77
CA ARG A 104 -13.90 -1.61 14.04
C ARG A 104 -13.34 -0.22 13.75
N VAL A 105 -12.15 0.10 14.24
CA VAL A 105 -11.54 1.44 14.07
C VAL A 105 -11.36 1.75 12.59
N PHE A 106 -10.70 0.86 11.83
CA PHE A 106 -10.46 1.06 10.41
C PHE A 106 -11.76 1.09 9.60
N ARG A 107 -12.77 0.28 9.95
CA ARG A 107 -14.08 0.34 9.29
C ARG A 107 -14.84 1.63 9.58
N SER A 108 -14.80 2.11 10.82
CA SER A 108 -15.46 3.36 11.22
C SER A 108 -14.84 4.54 10.49
N MET A 109 -13.51 4.58 10.41
CA MET A 109 -12.73 5.49 9.56
C MET A 109 -13.20 5.43 8.09
N GLY A 110 -13.16 4.25 7.47
CA GLY A 110 -13.45 4.11 6.05
C GLY A 110 -14.90 4.30 5.65
N ASN A 111 -15.84 4.27 6.60
CA ASN A 111 -17.26 4.53 6.37
C ASN A 111 -17.69 5.94 6.82
N GLY A 112 -16.82 6.68 7.53
CA GLY A 112 -17.16 7.98 8.12
C GLY A 112 -18.27 7.91 9.18
N SER A 113 -18.50 6.74 9.79
CA SER A 113 -19.61 6.52 10.73
C SER A 113 -19.14 5.98 12.08
N ALA A 114 -19.90 6.28 13.13
CA ALA A 114 -19.73 5.68 14.45
C ALA A 114 -20.94 4.80 14.80
N ARG A 115 -20.80 3.94 15.81
CA ARG A 115 -21.97 3.24 16.35
C ARG A 115 -22.89 4.24 17.04
N ALA A 116 -24.11 4.36 16.54
CA ALA A 116 -25.20 5.01 17.26
C ALA A 116 -25.40 4.33 18.62
N ARG A 117 -25.55 5.13 19.67
CA ARG A 117 -25.84 4.66 21.02
C ARG A 117 -26.98 5.49 21.56
N LEU A 118 -27.91 4.85 22.28
CA LEU A 118 -28.92 5.58 23.04
C LEU A 118 -28.33 6.01 24.40
N ASP A 119 -28.79 7.12 24.93
CA ASP A 119 -28.58 7.48 26.33
C ASP A 119 -29.62 6.81 27.25
N GLY A 120 -29.52 7.05 28.55
CA GLY A 120 -30.47 6.51 29.54
C GLY A 120 -31.90 7.02 29.37
N ASN A 121 -32.09 8.07 28.56
CA ASN A 121 -33.38 8.68 28.25
C ASN A 121 -33.89 8.26 26.85
N LEU A 122 -33.30 7.22 26.24
CA LEU A 122 -33.63 6.71 24.90
C LEU A 122 -33.43 7.74 23.76
N ASN A 123 -32.60 8.77 23.97
CA ASN A 123 -32.20 9.68 22.90
C ASN A 123 -30.92 9.19 22.21
N LEU A 124 -30.78 9.48 20.92
CA LEU A 124 -29.53 9.22 20.20
C LEU A 124 -28.41 10.09 20.77
N ARG A 125 -27.34 9.45 21.24
CA ARG A 125 -26.09 10.13 21.59
C ARG A 125 -25.41 10.62 20.32
N THR A 126 -24.72 11.77 20.45
CA THR A 126 -23.87 12.30 19.38
C THR A 126 -22.87 11.24 18.93
N GLU A 127 -22.90 10.94 17.64
CA GLU A 127 -21.96 10.05 17.01
C GLU A 127 -20.56 10.68 17.00
N ARG A 128 -19.57 9.90 17.44
CA ARG A 128 -18.16 10.33 17.48
C ARG A 128 -17.38 9.53 16.45
N CYS A 129 -17.60 9.84 15.17
CA CYS A 129 -16.86 9.20 14.09
C CYS A 129 -15.39 9.64 14.13
N PRO A 130 -14.43 8.77 13.79
CA PRO A 130 -13.05 9.19 13.58
C PRO A 130 -12.96 10.30 12.53
N ARG A 131 -12.20 11.38 12.80
CA ARG A 131 -12.08 12.56 11.92
C ARG A 131 -10.63 12.91 11.53
N CYS A 132 -9.68 12.09 11.92
CA CYS A 132 -8.24 12.28 11.69
C CYS A 132 -7.70 11.22 10.75
N PHE A 133 -6.50 11.42 10.21
CA PHE A 133 -5.80 10.37 9.49
C PHE A 133 -5.12 9.41 10.48
N LEU A 134 -5.40 8.11 10.41
CA LEU A 134 -4.82 7.13 11.33
C LEU A 134 -3.48 6.60 10.81
N LEU A 135 -2.42 6.78 11.60
CA LEU A 135 -1.15 6.07 11.47
C LEU A 135 -1.06 5.01 12.58
N SER A 136 -1.21 3.74 12.22
CA SER A 136 -1.05 2.63 13.15
C SER A 136 0.36 2.06 13.05
N THR A 137 0.93 1.62 14.17
CA THR A 137 2.14 0.77 14.16
C THR A 137 1.85 -0.60 14.77
N GLY A 138 2.61 -1.62 14.41
CA GLY A 138 2.41 -2.97 14.96
C GLY A 138 3.56 -3.94 14.73
N GLU A 139 3.60 -5.01 15.53
CA GLU A 139 4.42 -6.20 15.24
C GLU A 139 3.72 -7.16 14.26
N ASP A 140 2.40 -7.05 14.13
CA ASP A 140 1.55 -7.86 13.25
C ASP A 140 0.54 -6.95 12.53
N ILE A 141 -0.07 -7.45 11.45
CA ILE A 141 -1.03 -6.70 10.64
C ILE A 141 -2.46 -7.01 11.11
N PRO A 142 -3.34 -6.00 11.30
CA PRO A 142 -4.75 -6.23 11.57
C PRO A 142 -5.41 -7.13 10.51
N LYS A 143 -6.00 -8.25 10.96
CA LYS A 143 -6.62 -9.25 10.09
C LYS A 143 -7.96 -8.78 9.54
N GLY A 144 -8.32 -9.32 8.38
CA GLY A 144 -9.61 -9.17 7.73
C GLY A 144 -9.53 -8.37 6.44
N GLN A 145 -10.01 -8.94 5.34
CA GLN A 145 -9.99 -8.34 3.99
C GLN A 145 -10.63 -6.94 3.95
N SER A 146 -11.74 -6.76 4.68
CA SER A 146 -12.40 -5.46 4.80
C SER A 146 -11.53 -4.43 5.54
N CYS A 147 -10.83 -4.85 6.58
CA CYS A 147 -9.92 -4.00 7.35
C CYS A 147 -8.69 -3.62 6.51
N GLN A 148 -8.04 -4.61 5.89
CA GLN A 148 -6.84 -4.42 5.06
C GLN A 148 -7.11 -3.54 3.84
N GLY A 149 -8.27 -3.68 3.18
CA GLY A 149 -8.64 -2.79 2.07
C GLY A 149 -8.83 -1.31 2.47
N ARG A 150 -8.88 -0.99 3.76
CA ARG A 150 -9.00 0.38 4.31
C ARG A 150 -7.67 0.95 4.80
N MET A 151 -6.57 0.22 4.64
CA MET A 151 -5.25 0.70 5.01
C MET A 151 -4.24 0.47 3.91
N ILE A 152 -3.21 1.31 3.89
CA ILE A 152 -1.97 1.03 3.19
C ILE A 152 -1.03 0.39 4.21
N VAL A 153 -0.61 -0.85 3.94
CA VAL A 153 0.28 -1.60 4.82
C VAL A 153 1.72 -1.36 4.36
N LEU A 154 2.54 -0.88 5.30
CA LEU A 154 3.97 -0.64 5.11
C LEU A 154 4.73 -1.65 5.94
N VAL A 155 5.53 -2.51 5.31
CA VAL A 155 6.28 -3.56 6.02
C VAL A 155 7.76 -3.19 6.09
N MET A 156 8.25 -2.97 7.31
CA MET A 156 9.67 -2.71 7.56
C MET A 156 10.47 -4.02 7.55
N THR A 157 11.40 -4.12 6.60
CA THR A 157 12.38 -5.21 6.54
C THR A 157 13.68 -4.81 7.23
N GLU A 158 14.09 -3.55 7.07
CA GLU A 158 15.31 -3.00 7.65
C GLU A 158 15.06 -2.16 8.91
N SER A 159 16.05 -2.16 9.81
CA SER A 159 15.99 -1.34 11.02
C SER A 159 16.52 0.07 10.76
N VAL A 160 15.76 1.09 11.16
CA VAL A 160 16.23 2.48 11.17
C VAL A 160 17.03 2.85 12.41
N THR A 161 17.11 1.96 13.40
CA THR A 161 17.88 2.19 14.64
C THR A 161 19.35 1.82 14.51
N LYS A 162 19.76 1.24 13.38
CA LYS A 162 21.13 0.78 13.10
C LYS A 162 21.68 1.41 11.82
N GLY A 163 23.01 1.36 11.66
CA GLY A 163 23.69 1.81 10.44
C GLY A 163 23.51 3.30 10.13
N ASP A 164 23.59 3.65 8.84
CA ASP A 164 23.46 5.04 8.39
C ASP A 164 22.04 5.60 8.52
N ALA A 165 21.02 4.74 8.50
CA ALA A 165 19.64 5.14 8.81
C ALA A 165 19.53 5.72 10.23
N SER A 166 20.27 5.15 11.21
CA SER A 166 20.29 5.64 12.59
C SER A 166 20.86 7.07 12.72
N LYS A 167 21.90 7.39 11.93
CA LYS A 167 22.48 8.74 11.90
C LYS A 167 21.48 9.75 11.33
N ARG A 168 20.82 9.40 10.23
CA ARG A 168 19.77 10.23 9.59
C ARG A 168 18.56 10.41 10.51
N LEU A 169 18.15 9.34 11.20
CA LEU A 169 17.08 9.37 12.21
C LEU A 169 17.44 10.32 13.36
N THR A 170 18.68 10.26 13.87
CA THR A 170 19.12 11.14 14.97
C THR A 170 19.06 12.62 14.59
N LEU A 171 19.49 12.96 13.37
CA LEU A 171 19.40 14.33 12.85
C LEU A 171 17.94 14.77 12.71
N ALA A 172 17.09 13.92 12.11
CA ALA A 172 15.66 14.18 11.97
C ALA A 172 14.96 14.40 13.33
N GLN A 173 15.29 13.59 14.34
CA GLN A 173 14.75 13.73 15.70
C GLN A 173 15.18 15.05 16.35
N LYS A 174 16.41 15.50 16.09
CA LYS A 174 16.87 16.81 16.58
C LYS A 174 16.05 17.93 15.94
N ASP A 175 15.94 17.95 14.63
CA ASP A 175 15.17 18.96 13.89
C ASP A 175 13.70 18.99 14.31
N ALA A 176 13.11 17.82 14.56
CA ALA A 176 11.74 17.69 15.05
C ALA A 176 11.56 18.24 16.47
N ARG A 177 12.50 17.93 17.40
CA ARG A 177 12.51 18.50 18.76
C ARG A 177 12.72 20.01 18.76
N ASP A 178 13.54 20.52 17.84
CA ASP A 178 13.78 21.95 17.65
C ASP A 178 12.56 22.67 17.01
N GLY A 179 11.51 21.91 16.68
CA GLY A 179 10.23 22.41 16.20
C GLY A 179 10.22 22.74 14.70
N LEU A 180 11.23 22.34 13.93
CA LEU A 180 11.27 22.60 12.48
C LEU A 180 10.13 21.91 11.74
N TYR A 181 9.75 20.72 12.20
CA TYR A 181 8.67 19.92 11.59
C TYR A 181 7.31 20.60 11.83
N ALA A 182 7.08 21.04 13.08
CA ALA A 182 5.89 21.79 13.43
C ALA A 182 5.79 23.12 12.67
N LYS A 183 6.91 23.84 12.48
CA LYS A 183 6.95 25.06 11.67
C LYS A 183 6.63 24.79 10.20
N SER A 184 7.17 23.72 9.63
CA SER A 184 6.89 23.32 8.25
C SER A 184 5.41 23.04 8.01
N MET A 185 4.79 22.28 8.93
CA MET A 185 3.35 21.98 8.87
C MET A 185 2.49 23.22 9.11
N ALA A 186 2.86 24.09 10.04
CA ALA A 186 2.15 25.35 10.27
C ALA A 186 2.10 26.22 9.00
N GLY A 187 3.22 26.36 8.29
CA GLY A 187 3.25 27.07 7.01
C GLY A 187 2.43 26.40 5.91
N TYR A 188 2.39 25.06 5.88
CA TYR A 188 1.53 24.34 4.93
C TYR A 188 0.04 24.56 5.23
N ILE A 189 -0.36 24.52 6.50
CA ILE A 189 -1.74 24.79 6.93
C ILE A 189 -2.13 26.24 6.62
N GLU A 190 -1.24 27.20 6.86
CA GLU A 190 -1.45 28.61 6.52
C GLU A 190 -1.64 28.80 5.01
N TRP A 191 -0.83 28.12 4.20
CA TRP A 191 -0.96 28.12 2.74
C TRP A 191 -2.26 27.46 2.25
N LEU A 192 -2.75 26.43 2.94
CA LEU A 192 -4.01 25.76 2.65
C LEU A 192 -5.23 26.60 3.04
N ALA A 193 -5.16 27.36 4.13
CA ALA A 193 -6.30 28.06 4.73
C ALA A 193 -7.17 28.86 3.72
N PRO A 194 -6.62 29.65 2.77
CA PRO A 194 -7.45 30.39 1.82
C PRO A 194 -8.02 29.55 0.66
N ARG A 195 -7.63 28.28 0.53
CA ARG A 195 -7.92 27.43 -0.64
C ARG A 195 -8.48 26.05 -0.28
N ILE A 196 -8.61 25.74 1.01
CA ILE A 196 -9.01 24.41 1.50
C ILE A 196 -10.43 24.03 1.09
N GLU A 197 -11.38 24.97 1.12
CA GLU A 197 -12.77 24.71 0.73
C GLU A 197 -12.86 24.33 -0.75
N THR A 198 -12.10 25.01 -1.61
CA THR A 198 -12.04 24.71 -3.05
C THR A 198 -11.42 23.35 -3.31
N ILE A 199 -10.30 23.04 -2.65
CA ILE A 199 -9.64 21.73 -2.75
C ILE A 199 -10.58 20.62 -2.29
N GLN A 200 -11.27 20.80 -1.16
CA GLN A 200 -12.21 19.83 -0.62
C GLN A 200 -13.43 19.62 -1.51
N ALA A 201 -13.96 20.68 -2.12
CA ALA A 201 -15.08 20.59 -3.05
C ALA A 201 -14.75 19.74 -4.30
N GLN A 202 -13.49 19.77 -4.75
CA GLN A 202 -13.03 19.05 -5.93
C GLN A 202 -12.38 17.70 -5.60
N TRP A 203 -12.12 17.40 -4.33
CA TRP A 203 -11.31 16.27 -3.88
C TRP A 203 -11.75 14.93 -4.47
N ALA A 204 -13.06 14.66 -4.49
CA ALA A 204 -13.60 13.41 -5.04
C ALA A 204 -13.26 13.24 -6.52
N SER A 205 -13.43 14.30 -7.32
CA SER A 205 -13.10 14.29 -8.75
C SER A 205 -11.60 14.12 -8.98
N LEU A 206 -10.76 14.79 -8.19
CA LEU A 206 -9.31 14.69 -8.28
C LEU A 206 -8.82 13.27 -7.98
N VAL A 207 -9.34 12.66 -6.91
CA VAL A 207 -9.03 11.27 -6.56
C VAL A 207 -9.44 10.31 -7.66
N GLU A 208 -10.61 10.51 -8.27
CA GLU A 208 -11.08 9.67 -9.37
C GLU A 208 -10.19 9.79 -10.60
N GLN A 209 -9.81 11.01 -11.00
CA GLN A 209 -8.89 11.25 -12.10
C GLN A 209 -7.53 10.62 -11.85
N GLU A 210 -6.93 10.85 -10.68
CA GLU A 210 -5.64 10.27 -10.32
C GLU A 210 -5.70 8.74 -10.28
N ARG A 211 -6.79 8.16 -9.76
CA ARG A 211 -7.02 6.71 -9.77
C ARG A 211 -7.08 6.15 -11.19
N ASN A 212 -7.72 6.85 -12.12
CA ASN A 212 -7.80 6.42 -13.51
C ASN A 212 -6.42 6.47 -14.20
N ASN A 213 -5.59 7.44 -13.85
CA ASN A 213 -4.22 7.56 -14.41
C ASN A 213 -3.31 6.40 -13.96
N LEU A 214 -3.52 5.85 -12.77
CA LEU A 214 -2.65 4.81 -12.19
C LEU A 214 -2.69 3.44 -12.91
N SER A 215 -3.57 3.25 -13.90
CA SER A 215 -3.60 2.11 -14.85
C SER A 215 -3.07 0.79 -14.27
N SER A 216 -3.74 0.25 -13.25
CA SER A 216 -3.37 -1.03 -12.62
C SER A 216 -4.53 -2.01 -12.66
N GLU A 217 -4.30 -3.20 -13.21
CA GLU A 217 -5.17 -4.37 -13.06
C GLU A 217 -5.17 -4.83 -11.59
N GLY A 218 -6.05 -4.25 -10.76
CA GLY A 218 -6.14 -4.64 -9.36
C GLY A 218 -6.96 -3.68 -8.50
N HIS A 219 -8.09 -4.17 -8.01
CA HIS A 219 -8.92 -3.65 -6.90
C HIS A 219 -9.16 -2.12 -6.84
N SER A 220 -10.40 -1.72 -7.14
CA SER A 220 -10.89 -0.33 -7.11
C SER A 220 -10.51 0.48 -5.85
N ARG A 221 -10.43 -0.16 -4.69
CA ARG A 221 -10.11 0.51 -3.41
C ARG A 221 -8.62 0.75 -3.18
N SER A 222 -7.74 -0.16 -3.63
CA SER A 222 -6.28 0.02 -3.50
C SER A 222 -5.82 1.23 -4.32
N GLY A 223 -6.25 1.29 -5.59
CA GLY A 223 -5.98 2.44 -6.45
C GLY A 223 -6.54 3.76 -5.90
N THR A 224 -7.72 3.74 -5.28
CA THR A 224 -8.30 4.93 -4.63
C THR A 224 -7.44 5.42 -3.45
N ASN A 225 -6.93 4.49 -2.63
CA ASN A 225 -6.09 4.83 -1.48
C ASN A 225 -4.74 5.41 -1.95
N THR A 226 -4.13 4.79 -2.95
CA THR A 226 -2.88 5.26 -3.57
C THR A 226 -3.04 6.65 -4.17
N ALA A 227 -4.10 6.89 -4.93
CA ALA A 227 -4.45 8.20 -5.48
C ALA A 227 -4.58 9.28 -4.40
N ASN A 228 -5.23 8.97 -3.27
CA ASN A 228 -5.35 9.90 -2.15
C ASN A 228 -3.99 10.33 -1.58
N LEU A 229 -3.05 9.40 -1.42
CA LEU A 229 -1.72 9.72 -0.91
C LEU A 229 -0.90 10.52 -1.93
N ILE A 230 -0.96 10.15 -3.21
CA ILE A 230 -0.28 10.88 -4.28
C ILE A 230 -0.76 12.32 -4.34
N LEU A 231 -2.08 12.56 -4.30
CA LEU A 231 -2.65 13.91 -4.30
C LEU A 231 -2.25 14.72 -3.06
N GLY A 232 -2.21 14.07 -1.89
CA GLY A 232 -1.69 14.70 -0.67
C GLY A 232 -0.23 15.16 -0.83
N MET A 233 0.62 14.31 -1.42
CA MET A 233 2.01 14.66 -1.71
C MET A 233 2.12 15.77 -2.76
N LYS A 234 1.35 15.72 -3.85
CA LYS A 234 1.32 16.78 -4.88
C LYS A 234 1.02 18.14 -4.28
N CYS A 235 0.00 18.22 -3.42
CA CYS A 235 -0.42 19.46 -2.76
C CYS A 235 0.68 20.05 -1.87
N PHE A 236 1.37 19.20 -1.08
CA PHE A 236 2.49 19.65 -0.25
C PHE A 236 3.71 20.08 -1.06
N LEU A 237 4.05 19.35 -2.13
CA LEU A 237 5.19 19.69 -2.99
C LEU A 237 4.95 21.01 -3.73
N GLN A 238 3.71 21.29 -4.14
CA GLN A 238 3.32 22.59 -4.68
C GLN A 238 3.60 23.70 -3.67
N TYR A 239 3.11 23.57 -2.43
CA TYR A 239 3.40 24.50 -1.35
C TYR A 239 4.91 24.71 -1.17
N ALA A 240 5.69 23.62 -1.10
CA ALA A 240 7.13 23.68 -0.88
C ALA A 240 7.87 24.40 -2.02
N CYS A 241 7.40 24.28 -3.27
CA CYS A 241 7.90 25.05 -4.40
C CYS A 241 7.52 26.53 -4.33
N GLU A 242 6.26 26.85 -4.01
CA GLU A 242 5.77 28.24 -3.95
C GLU A 242 6.52 29.06 -2.88
N VAL A 243 6.84 28.44 -1.74
CA VAL A 243 7.66 29.08 -0.70
C VAL A 243 9.17 28.99 -0.98
N CYS A 244 9.57 28.44 -2.13
CA CYS A 244 10.96 28.24 -2.57
C CYS A 244 11.81 27.39 -1.60
N ALA A 245 11.19 26.49 -0.82
CA ALA A 245 11.91 25.55 0.03
C ALA A 245 12.59 24.44 -0.79
N ILE A 246 11.99 24.09 -1.92
CA ILE A 246 12.53 23.15 -2.91
C ILE A 246 12.34 23.70 -4.32
N THR A 247 13.15 23.22 -5.26
CA THR A 247 13.02 23.51 -6.69
C THR A 247 11.94 22.64 -7.34
N PRO A 248 11.36 23.04 -8.49
CA PRO A 248 10.44 22.20 -9.25
C PRO A 248 11.04 20.84 -9.64
N ARG A 249 12.36 20.79 -9.91
CA ARG A 249 13.08 19.55 -10.20
C ARG A 249 13.11 18.60 -9.00
N GLU A 250 13.38 19.13 -7.80
CA GLU A 250 13.35 18.33 -6.57
C GLU A 250 11.93 17.86 -6.25
N ALA A 251 10.93 18.71 -6.43
CA ALA A 251 9.53 18.32 -6.27
C ALA A 251 9.16 17.16 -7.21
N HIS A 252 9.55 17.24 -8.48
CA HIS A 252 9.34 16.15 -9.43
C HIS A 252 10.02 14.86 -8.96
N LEU A 253 11.28 14.93 -8.51
CA LEU A 253 12.00 13.76 -8.01
C LEU A 253 11.30 13.12 -6.81
N TYR A 254 10.87 13.91 -5.83
CA TYR A 254 10.13 13.41 -4.67
C TYR A 254 8.77 12.81 -5.05
N LEU A 255 8.06 13.44 -5.98
CA LEU A 255 6.78 12.92 -6.48
C LEU A 255 6.97 11.58 -7.20
N THR A 256 7.96 11.47 -8.09
CA THR A 256 8.27 10.21 -8.80
C THR A 256 8.64 9.10 -7.82
N ARG A 257 9.49 9.38 -6.83
CA ARG A 257 9.82 8.41 -5.76
C ARG A 257 8.57 7.96 -4.99
N CYS A 258 7.68 8.89 -4.68
CA CYS A 258 6.43 8.60 -3.99
C CYS A 258 5.48 7.73 -4.82
N ILE A 259 5.29 8.05 -6.11
CA ILE A 259 4.44 7.28 -7.02
C ILE A 259 4.99 5.87 -7.18
N THR A 260 6.29 5.72 -7.48
CA THR A 260 6.94 4.41 -7.63
C THR A 260 6.77 3.56 -6.38
N ALA A 261 7.06 4.12 -5.21
CA ALA A 261 6.91 3.42 -3.93
C ALA A 261 5.46 2.97 -3.67
N LEU A 262 4.47 3.82 -3.94
CA LEU A 262 3.06 3.48 -3.70
C LEU A 262 2.53 2.45 -4.71
N ILE A 263 2.98 2.47 -5.97
CA ILE A 263 2.64 1.45 -6.97
C ILE A 263 3.23 0.09 -6.58
N GLU A 264 4.48 0.07 -6.11
CA GLU A 264 5.13 -1.15 -5.62
C GLU A 264 4.32 -1.78 -4.46
N ILE A 265 3.98 -0.97 -3.45
CA ILE A 265 3.18 -1.40 -2.30
C ILE A 265 1.79 -1.91 -2.75
N ALA A 266 1.13 -1.20 -3.66
CA ALA A 266 -0.18 -1.60 -4.15
C ALA A 266 -0.13 -2.91 -4.95
N SER A 267 0.96 -3.14 -5.69
CA SER A 267 1.20 -4.36 -6.47
C SER A 267 1.44 -5.56 -5.56
N GLU A 268 2.28 -5.41 -4.53
CA GLU A 268 2.55 -6.44 -3.53
C GLU A 268 1.26 -6.81 -2.77
N ALA A 269 0.52 -5.80 -2.30
CA ALA A 269 -0.77 -6.01 -1.65
C ALA A 269 -1.80 -6.69 -2.57
N SER A 270 -1.76 -6.45 -3.88
CA SER A 270 -2.62 -7.14 -4.85
C SER A 270 -2.29 -8.64 -4.93
N ARG A 271 -1.00 -9.00 -4.98
CA ARG A 271 -0.53 -10.39 -4.99
C ARG A 271 -0.91 -11.13 -3.71
N GLU A 272 -0.67 -10.52 -2.54
CA GLU A 272 -1.06 -11.11 -1.25
C GLU A 272 -2.58 -11.29 -1.14
N ASN A 273 -3.36 -10.30 -1.58
CA ASN A 273 -4.82 -10.41 -1.59
C ASN A 273 -5.32 -11.51 -2.53
N GLN A 274 -4.67 -11.74 -3.68
CA GLN A 274 -4.99 -12.88 -4.55
C GLN A 274 -4.82 -14.20 -3.81
N GLN A 275 -3.72 -14.39 -3.07
CA GLN A 275 -3.49 -15.60 -2.25
C GLN A 275 -4.49 -15.77 -1.10
N MET A 276 -5.07 -14.66 -0.63
CA MET A 276 -6.08 -14.61 0.43
C MET A 276 -7.52 -14.66 -0.11
N LYS A 277 -7.72 -14.75 -1.43
CA LYS A 277 -9.07 -14.90 -2.01
C LYS A 277 -9.72 -16.18 -1.47
N PRO A 278 -11.03 -16.15 -1.15
CA PRO A 278 -11.70 -17.33 -0.62
C PRO A 278 -11.60 -18.57 -1.52
N CYS A 279 -11.59 -18.40 -2.84
CA CYS A 279 -11.45 -19.49 -3.80
C CYS A 279 -10.04 -20.12 -3.78
N GLU A 280 -8.99 -19.31 -3.70
CA GLU A 280 -7.60 -19.80 -3.55
C GLU A 280 -7.38 -20.45 -2.19
N GLN A 281 -7.92 -19.85 -1.12
CA GLN A 281 -7.90 -20.44 0.22
C GLN A 281 -8.62 -21.79 0.23
N TRP A 282 -9.81 -21.88 -0.38
CA TRP A 282 -10.56 -23.12 -0.54
C TRP A 282 -9.76 -24.18 -1.29
N LYS A 283 -9.15 -23.82 -2.44
CA LYS A 283 -8.32 -24.71 -3.24
C LYS A 283 -7.16 -25.27 -2.41
N ARG A 284 -6.39 -24.40 -1.73
CA ARG A 284 -5.26 -24.78 -0.88
C ARG A 284 -5.68 -25.75 0.23
N LEU A 285 -6.76 -25.44 0.95
CA LEU A 285 -7.26 -26.26 2.05
C LEU A 285 -7.81 -27.59 1.57
N LEU A 286 -8.48 -27.62 0.41
CA LEU A 286 -9.00 -28.86 -0.17
C LEU A 286 -7.85 -29.79 -0.58
N ILE A 287 -6.82 -29.27 -1.24
CA ILE A 287 -5.60 -30.03 -1.57
C ILE A 287 -4.95 -30.57 -0.29
N SER A 288 -4.81 -29.73 0.74
CA SER A 288 -4.25 -30.16 2.03
C SER A 288 -5.05 -31.28 2.69
N ALA A 289 -6.39 -31.21 2.64
CA ALA A 289 -7.26 -32.26 3.16
C ALA A 289 -7.09 -33.59 2.40
N ILE A 290 -6.95 -33.53 1.07
CA ILE A 290 -6.74 -34.71 0.21
C ILE A 290 -5.35 -35.31 0.46
N SER A 291 -4.26 -34.52 0.32
CA SER A 291 -2.89 -35.01 0.55
C SER A 291 -2.67 -35.48 1.98
N GLY A 292 -3.40 -34.89 2.93
CA GLY A 292 -3.42 -35.30 4.34
C GLY A 292 -4.23 -36.57 4.62
N ASN A 293 -4.83 -37.20 3.61
CA ASN A 293 -5.71 -38.36 3.71
C ASN A 293 -6.88 -38.18 4.70
N ARG A 294 -7.43 -36.95 4.74
CA ARG A 294 -8.61 -36.56 5.55
C ARG A 294 -9.85 -36.33 4.68
N ALA A 295 -9.65 -36.25 3.37
CA ALA A 295 -10.68 -36.35 2.36
C ALA A 295 -10.14 -37.20 1.20
N HIS A 296 -11.03 -37.82 0.41
CA HIS A 296 -10.62 -38.59 -0.75
C HIS A 296 -11.59 -38.46 -1.93
N LEU A 297 -11.05 -38.68 -3.13
CA LEU A 297 -11.81 -38.82 -4.37
C LEU A 297 -11.90 -40.30 -4.76
N VAL A 298 -12.94 -40.66 -5.52
CA VAL A 298 -13.12 -42.00 -6.09
C VAL A 298 -13.27 -41.93 -7.61
N THR A 299 -13.09 -43.03 -8.34
CA THR A 299 -13.42 -43.05 -9.78
C THR A 299 -14.93 -42.87 -9.99
N ALA A 300 -15.38 -42.57 -11.21
CA ALA A 300 -16.82 -42.46 -11.53
C ALA A 300 -17.65 -43.69 -11.08
N ASP A 301 -17.03 -44.87 -11.03
CA ASP A 301 -17.64 -46.13 -10.59
C ASP A 301 -17.51 -46.39 -9.08
N GLY A 302 -16.68 -45.62 -8.38
CA GLY A 302 -16.48 -45.70 -6.92
C GLY A 302 -15.20 -46.38 -6.48
N ASP A 303 -14.32 -46.71 -7.42
CA ASP A 303 -13.07 -47.42 -7.15
C ASP A 303 -11.97 -46.47 -6.67
N ASN A 304 -10.86 -47.06 -6.23
CA ASN A 304 -9.66 -46.35 -5.79
C ASN A 304 -8.89 -45.77 -6.99
N PRO A 305 -8.77 -44.43 -7.12
CA PRO A 305 -8.01 -43.78 -8.18
C PRO A 305 -6.51 -43.66 -7.86
N GLY A 306 -6.07 -44.02 -6.64
CA GLY A 306 -4.68 -44.01 -6.21
C GLY A 306 -4.39 -43.11 -4.99
N PRO A 307 -3.20 -43.27 -4.38
CA PRO A 307 -2.85 -42.58 -3.13
C PRO A 307 -2.78 -41.05 -3.25
N GLY A 308 -2.50 -40.52 -4.46
CA GLY A 308 -2.46 -39.07 -4.72
C GLY A 308 -3.81 -38.37 -4.49
N TYR A 309 -4.91 -39.12 -4.46
CA TYR A 309 -6.26 -38.59 -4.30
C TYR A 309 -6.87 -38.91 -2.92
N GLY A 310 -6.01 -39.02 -1.90
CA GLY A 310 -6.41 -39.13 -0.50
C GLY A 310 -6.64 -40.57 -0.01
N TRP A 311 -6.13 -41.56 -0.73
CA TRP A 311 -6.21 -42.97 -0.34
C TRP A 311 -4.99 -43.41 0.46
N LYS A 312 -5.23 -44.17 1.52
CA LYS A 312 -4.17 -44.72 2.39
C LYS A 312 -3.85 -46.15 1.99
N LYS A 313 -2.56 -46.41 1.76
CA LYS A 313 -2.01 -47.76 1.67
C LYS A 313 -1.74 -48.28 3.09
N SER A 314 -2.31 -49.43 3.46
CA SER A 314 -2.06 -50.13 4.71
C SER A 314 -1.51 -51.52 4.42
N GLU A 315 -0.33 -51.80 4.93
CA GLU A 315 0.29 -53.12 4.86
C GLU A 315 0.00 -53.91 6.13
N ARG A 316 -0.66 -55.06 5.99
CA ARG A 316 -0.84 -56.01 7.09
C ARG A 316 0.02 -57.23 6.83
N SER A 317 0.97 -57.48 7.73
CA SER A 317 1.76 -58.72 7.70
C SER A 317 1.11 -59.75 8.61
N TYR A 318 0.81 -60.93 8.09
CA TYR A 318 0.33 -62.06 8.87
C TYR A 318 0.94 -63.37 8.38
N THR A 319 1.08 -64.34 9.28
CA THR A 319 1.53 -65.69 8.91
C THR A 319 0.33 -66.47 8.41
N ASN A 320 0.39 -66.98 7.18
CA ASN A 320 -0.68 -67.81 6.63
C ASN A 320 -0.69 -69.21 7.29
N SER A 321 -1.71 -70.01 6.99
CA SER A 321 -1.88 -71.38 7.50
C SER A 321 -0.74 -72.34 7.15
N ALA A 322 0.14 -71.97 6.21
CA ALA A 322 1.32 -72.74 5.80
C ALA A 322 2.63 -72.23 6.43
N GLY A 323 2.57 -71.28 7.38
CA GLY A 323 3.75 -70.78 8.10
C GLY A 323 4.55 -69.70 7.37
N TYR A 324 4.09 -69.22 6.21
CA TYR A 324 4.76 -68.17 5.45
C TYR A 324 4.26 -66.78 5.87
N MET A 325 5.20 -65.83 6.00
CA MET A 325 4.90 -64.40 6.17
C MET A 325 4.27 -63.85 4.88
N VAL A 326 3.00 -63.50 4.93
CA VAL A 326 2.27 -62.85 3.82
C VAL A 326 2.11 -61.38 4.14
N LYS A 327 2.43 -60.52 3.18
CA LYS A 327 2.10 -59.10 3.20
C LYS A 327 0.85 -58.88 2.36
N ASP A 328 -0.19 -58.35 2.99
CA ASP A 328 -1.42 -57.96 2.32
C ASP A 328 -1.51 -56.44 2.27
N GLU A 329 -1.63 -55.91 1.06
CA GLU A 329 -1.72 -54.49 0.80
C GLU A 329 -3.19 -54.10 0.63
N THR A 330 -3.72 -53.37 1.60
CA THR A 330 -5.10 -52.87 1.57
C THR A 330 -5.10 -51.36 1.35
N TYR A 331 -5.98 -50.89 0.45
CA TYR A 331 -6.21 -49.47 0.24
C TYR A 331 -7.55 -49.08 0.83
N SER A 332 -7.58 -47.96 1.55
CA SER A 332 -8.83 -47.40 2.08
C SER A 332 -8.88 -45.88 1.87
N GLY A 333 -10.06 -45.36 1.61
CA GLY A 333 -10.28 -43.92 1.48
C GLY A 333 -9.92 -43.19 2.77
N GLY A 334 -9.13 -42.11 2.66
CA GLY A 334 -8.79 -41.24 3.78
C GLY A 334 -9.93 -40.29 4.10
N GLY A 335 -10.45 -40.36 5.32
CA GLY A 335 -11.53 -39.49 5.80
C GLY A 335 -12.77 -39.51 4.90
N SER A 336 -13.43 -38.36 4.70
CA SER A 336 -14.71 -38.30 3.97
C SER A 336 -14.53 -38.35 2.45
N GLN A 337 -15.43 -39.07 1.76
CA GLN A 337 -15.52 -39.02 0.29
C GLN A 337 -16.09 -37.66 -0.12
N ILE A 338 -15.31 -36.85 -0.86
CA ILE A 338 -15.70 -35.47 -1.23
C ILE A 338 -16.08 -35.31 -2.70
N GLY A 339 -15.80 -36.30 -3.54
CA GLY A 339 -16.05 -36.21 -4.98
C GLY A 339 -15.56 -37.40 -5.78
N TRP A 340 -15.56 -37.21 -7.10
CA TRP A 340 -15.17 -38.18 -8.11
C TRP A 340 -14.11 -37.59 -9.03
N ILE A 341 -13.28 -38.46 -9.61
CA ILE A 341 -12.33 -38.13 -10.67
C ILE A 341 -12.59 -39.03 -11.89
N GLU A 342 -12.57 -38.44 -13.07
CA GLU A 342 -12.78 -39.11 -14.36
C GLU A 342 -11.89 -38.43 -15.41
N GLY A 343 -10.76 -39.06 -15.76
CA GLY A 343 -9.77 -38.46 -16.67
C GLY A 343 -9.26 -37.12 -16.13
N GLU A 344 -9.44 -36.05 -16.92
CA GLU A 344 -9.03 -34.69 -16.60
C GLU A 344 -10.08 -33.88 -15.82
N ASP A 345 -11.17 -34.51 -15.42
CA ASP A 345 -12.30 -33.86 -14.75
C ASP A 345 -12.46 -34.35 -13.31
N ILE A 346 -12.70 -33.39 -12.41
CA ILE A 346 -13.04 -33.62 -11.00
C ILE A 346 -14.46 -33.11 -10.75
N TYR A 347 -15.26 -33.96 -10.11
CA TYR A 347 -16.64 -33.67 -9.75
C TYR A 347 -16.77 -33.67 -8.23
N LEU A 348 -16.94 -32.49 -7.62
CA LEU A 348 -17.03 -32.37 -6.16
C LEU A 348 -18.48 -32.28 -5.69
N GLU A 349 -18.79 -32.96 -4.59
CA GLU A 349 -20.02 -32.72 -3.85
C GLU A 349 -19.81 -31.47 -2.98
N SER A 350 -20.52 -30.38 -3.29
CA SER A 350 -20.27 -29.06 -2.70
C SER A 350 -20.31 -29.06 -1.16
N THR A 351 -21.21 -29.84 -0.54
CA THR A 351 -21.33 -29.88 0.92
C THR A 351 -20.16 -30.61 1.58
N SER A 352 -19.81 -31.79 1.09
CA SER A 352 -18.69 -32.58 1.61
C SER A 352 -17.36 -31.89 1.38
N ALA A 353 -17.14 -31.32 0.18
CA ALA A 353 -15.92 -30.57 -0.13
C ALA A 353 -15.78 -29.33 0.78
N TYR A 354 -16.86 -28.57 0.98
CA TYR A 354 -16.85 -27.43 1.90
C TYR A 354 -16.59 -27.86 3.35
N THR A 355 -17.19 -28.96 3.80
CA THR A 355 -17.00 -29.49 5.17
C THR A 355 -15.55 -29.89 5.40
N ALA A 356 -14.93 -30.61 4.46
CA ALA A 356 -13.51 -30.97 4.53
C ALA A 356 -12.61 -29.73 4.65
N VAL A 357 -12.91 -28.67 3.90
CA VAL A 357 -12.16 -27.40 3.96
C VAL A 357 -12.34 -26.69 5.30
N VAL A 358 -13.54 -26.64 5.87
CA VAL A 358 -13.78 -26.03 7.19
C VAL A 358 -13.06 -26.80 8.30
N GLU A 359 -13.09 -28.13 8.26
CA GLU A 359 -12.37 -28.96 9.22
C GLU A 359 -10.85 -28.78 9.08
N GLU A 360 -10.34 -28.69 7.85
CA GLU A 360 -8.93 -28.47 7.58
C GLU A 360 -8.46 -27.10 8.06
N GLY A 361 -9.20 -26.04 7.71
CA GLY A 361 -8.94 -24.68 8.16
C GLY A 361 -8.96 -24.55 9.69
N SER A 362 -9.82 -25.32 10.36
CA SER A 362 -9.88 -25.33 11.83
C SER A 362 -8.61 -25.91 12.46
N ARG A 363 -7.96 -26.88 11.80
CA ARG A 363 -6.69 -27.49 12.24
C ARG A 363 -5.50 -26.57 11.96
N SER A 364 -5.46 -25.97 10.76
CA SER A 364 -4.36 -25.09 10.32
C SER A 364 -4.49 -23.63 10.80
N HIS A 365 -5.59 -23.28 11.48
CA HIS A 365 -5.94 -21.91 11.88
C HIS A 365 -6.15 -20.96 10.68
N ASP A 366 -6.52 -21.51 9.54
CA ASP A 366 -6.80 -20.84 8.28
C ASP A 366 -8.26 -21.08 7.87
N ASN A 367 -9.20 -20.57 8.69
CA ASN A 367 -10.63 -20.81 8.48
C ASN A 367 -11.18 -20.01 7.30
N ILE A 368 -11.97 -20.70 6.45
CA ILE A 368 -12.80 -20.03 5.45
C ILE A 368 -13.97 -19.31 6.16
N THR A 369 -14.18 -18.04 5.81
CA THR A 369 -15.16 -17.17 6.52
C THR A 369 -16.46 -16.95 5.74
N ILE A 370 -16.49 -17.30 4.45
CA ILE A 370 -17.68 -17.17 3.61
C ILE A 370 -18.54 -18.43 3.63
N SER A 371 -19.85 -18.28 3.48
CA SER A 371 -20.76 -19.43 3.38
C SER A 371 -20.51 -20.25 2.11
N ARG A 372 -20.83 -21.55 2.14
CA ARG A 372 -20.79 -22.46 0.96
C ARG A 372 -21.46 -21.86 -0.28
N VAL A 373 -22.65 -21.29 -0.14
CA VAL A 373 -23.41 -20.73 -1.28
C VAL A 373 -22.69 -19.54 -1.90
N MET A 374 -22.00 -18.73 -1.09
CA MET A 374 -21.20 -17.61 -1.60
C MET A 374 -19.92 -18.12 -2.27
N LEU A 375 -19.27 -19.12 -1.68
CA LEU A 375 -18.10 -19.75 -2.26
C LEU A 375 -18.42 -20.35 -3.64
N ASP A 376 -19.53 -21.07 -3.79
CA ASP A 376 -19.94 -21.63 -5.08
C ASP A 376 -20.06 -20.53 -6.15
N LYS A 377 -20.58 -19.33 -5.78
CA LYS A 377 -20.68 -18.17 -6.68
C LYS A 377 -19.31 -17.57 -7.00
N ASP A 378 -18.44 -17.46 -6.00
CA ASP A 378 -17.08 -16.93 -6.19
C ASP A 378 -16.26 -17.86 -7.09
N LEU A 379 -16.42 -19.19 -6.97
CA LEU A 379 -15.76 -20.17 -7.86
C LEU A 379 -16.19 -20.01 -9.33
N VAL A 380 -17.44 -19.66 -9.60
CA VAL A 380 -17.91 -19.32 -10.95
C VAL A 380 -17.25 -18.05 -11.45
N LYS A 381 -17.28 -16.99 -10.62
CA LYS A 381 -16.76 -15.66 -10.97
C LYS A 381 -15.25 -15.70 -11.25
N ASP A 382 -14.50 -16.47 -10.48
CA ASP A 382 -13.05 -16.62 -10.62
C ASP A 382 -12.67 -17.68 -11.66
N GLY A 383 -13.64 -18.24 -12.41
CA GLY A 383 -13.38 -19.17 -13.51
C GLY A 383 -12.84 -20.54 -13.09
N MET A 384 -13.00 -20.93 -11.82
CA MET A 384 -12.51 -22.20 -11.29
C MET A 384 -13.39 -23.40 -11.68
N LEU A 385 -14.64 -23.16 -12.09
CA LEU A 385 -15.54 -24.23 -12.55
C LEU A 385 -15.44 -24.40 -14.06
N ALA A 386 -15.15 -25.62 -14.49
CA ALA A 386 -14.98 -25.99 -15.90
C ALA A 386 -16.32 -25.94 -16.66
N SER A 387 -17.43 -26.22 -15.99
CA SER A 387 -18.77 -25.99 -16.54
C SER A 387 -19.81 -25.77 -15.44
N THR A 388 -20.92 -25.11 -15.81
CA THR A 388 -22.06 -24.85 -14.93
C THR A 388 -23.37 -25.02 -15.70
N ASP A 389 -24.46 -25.30 -14.99
CA ASP A 389 -25.82 -25.41 -15.58
C ASP A 389 -26.58 -24.06 -15.53
N LEU A 390 -25.86 -22.93 -15.41
CA LEU A 390 -26.44 -21.58 -15.31
C LEU A 390 -27.20 -21.14 -16.57
N GLN A 391 -26.89 -21.72 -17.73
CA GLN A 391 -27.57 -21.41 -19.00
C GLN A 391 -28.81 -22.27 -19.26
N LYS A 392 -29.16 -23.20 -18.36
CA LYS A 392 -30.34 -24.07 -18.51
C LYS A 392 -31.62 -23.40 -17.99
N SER A 393 -32.77 -23.97 -18.35
CA SER A 393 -34.10 -23.48 -17.94
C SER A 393 -34.30 -23.36 -16.43
N LYS A 394 -33.57 -24.16 -15.64
CA LYS A 394 -33.43 -24.00 -14.17
C LYS A 394 -31.95 -23.77 -13.86
N PRO A 395 -31.52 -22.51 -13.66
CA PRO A 395 -30.10 -22.19 -13.53
C PRO A 395 -29.56 -22.72 -12.20
N THR A 396 -28.54 -23.59 -12.26
CA THR A 396 -27.81 -24.08 -11.10
C THR A 396 -26.31 -24.01 -11.35
N ILE A 397 -25.53 -23.69 -10.31
CA ILE A 397 -24.07 -23.67 -10.41
C ILE A 397 -23.54 -25.10 -10.64
N ALA A 398 -24.03 -26.05 -9.86
CA ALA A 398 -23.69 -27.46 -10.01
C ALA A 398 -24.27 -28.04 -11.30
N ILE A 399 -23.53 -28.97 -11.92
CA ILE A 399 -23.96 -29.73 -13.08
C ILE A 399 -24.56 -31.07 -12.67
N ARG A 400 -25.44 -31.60 -13.53
CA ARG A 400 -26.00 -32.95 -13.37
C ARG A 400 -25.10 -34.01 -14.03
N LYS A 401 -24.56 -34.95 -13.25
CA LYS A 401 -23.70 -36.06 -13.72
C LYS A 401 -24.12 -37.38 -13.09
N ARG A 402 -23.99 -38.49 -13.83
CA ARG A 402 -24.22 -39.85 -13.31
C ARG A 402 -22.92 -40.41 -12.72
N LEU A 403 -22.90 -40.70 -11.42
CA LEU A 403 -21.72 -41.15 -10.67
C LEU A 403 -22.15 -42.27 -9.71
N GLN A 404 -21.44 -43.40 -9.71
CA GLN A 404 -21.77 -44.62 -8.97
C GLN A 404 -23.22 -45.06 -9.23
N GLY A 405 -23.65 -45.03 -10.49
CA GLY A 405 -25.00 -45.41 -10.90
C GLY A 405 -26.12 -44.41 -10.58
N LEU A 406 -25.86 -43.40 -9.73
CA LEU A 406 -26.83 -42.40 -9.28
C LEU A 406 -26.67 -41.06 -10.00
N GLN A 407 -27.77 -40.33 -10.17
CA GLN A 407 -27.76 -38.96 -10.68
C GLN A 407 -27.43 -37.98 -9.55
N ARG A 408 -26.36 -37.21 -9.69
CA ARG A 408 -25.86 -36.27 -8.67
C ARG A 408 -25.70 -34.86 -9.24
N TYR A 409 -25.77 -33.87 -8.36
CA TYR A 409 -25.44 -32.49 -8.66
C TYR A 409 -24.08 -32.17 -8.05
N VAL A 410 -23.12 -31.82 -8.88
CA VAL A 410 -21.70 -31.71 -8.52
C VAL A 410 -21.07 -30.45 -9.11
N LEU A 411 -20.09 -29.90 -8.42
CA LEU A 411 -19.22 -28.86 -8.96
C LEU A 411 -18.20 -29.50 -9.89
N HIS A 412 -18.05 -28.98 -11.10
CA HIS A 412 -17.14 -29.53 -12.11
C HIS A 412 -15.90 -28.66 -12.24
N ILE A 413 -14.73 -29.25 -12.00
CA ILE A 413 -13.43 -28.58 -11.93
C ILE A 413 -12.44 -29.39 -12.76
N LYS A 414 -11.50 -28.73 -13.45
CA LYS A 414 -10.40 -29.44 -14.14
C LYS A 414 -9.37 -29.97 -13.17
N LYS A 415 -8.85 -31.17 -13.43
CA LYS A 415 -7.85 -31.84 -12.60
C LYS A 415 -6.62 -30.95 -12.34
N ASN A 416 -6.12 -30.28 -13.37
CA ASN A 416 -4.97 -29.36 -13.28
C ASN A 416 -5.16 -28.18 -12.32
N ILE A 417 -6.40 -27.80 -11.97
CA ILE A 417 -6.67 -26.74 -10.99
C ILE A 417 -6.28 -27.21 -9.58
N LEU A 418 -6.50 -28.49 -9.25
CA LEU A 418 -6.16 -29.04 -7.93
C LEU A 418 -4.80 -29.77 -7.94
N PHE A 419 -4.43 -30.38 -9.06
CA PHE A 419 -3.24 -31.22 -9.22
C PHE A 419 -2.51 -30.87 -10.53
N PRO A 420 -1.73 -29.77 -10.57
CA PRO A 420 -1.06 -29.32 -11.78
C PRO A 420 0.10 -30.22 -12.23
N ASP A 421 0.75 -30.93 -11.28
CA ASP A 421 1.92 -31.78 -11.55
C ASP A 421 1.57 -33.23 -11.89
N ASP A 422 0.28 -33.53 -12.05
CA ASP A 422 -0.21 -34.89 -12.31
C ASP A 422 -0.26 -35.12 -13.84
N PRO A 423 0.43 -36.13 -14.38
CA PRO A 423 0.54 -36.32 -15.83
C PRO A 423 -0.83 -36.51 -16.49
N ILE A 424 -1.02 -35.86 -17.64
CA ILE A 424 -2.23 -35.95 -18.46
C ILE A 424 -2.33 -37.39 -18.98
N SER A 425 -3.51 -38.01 -18.78
CA SER A 425 -3.77 -39.38 -19.24
C SER A 425 -4.11 -39.39 -20.73
N ASP A 426 -3.12 -39.56 -21.62
CA ASP A 426 -3.36 -39.86 -23.03
C ASP A 426 -3.85 -41.31 -23.19
N SER A 427 -5.17 -41.50 -23.26
CA SER A 427 -5.76 -42.77 -23.71
C SER A 427 -6.07 -42.68 -25.20
N HIS A 428 -5.25 -43.28 -26.07
CA HIS A 428 -5.68 -44.07 -27.24
C HIS A 428 -4.50 -44.81 -27.92
N HIS A 429 -4.84 -45.93 -28.53
CA HIS A 429 -3.98 -47.04 -28.94
C HIS A 429 -2.93 -46.75 -30.02
N SER A 430 -1.86 -47.54 -29.95
CA SER A 430 -0.73 -47.69 -30.85
C SER A 430 -1.07 -47.92 -32.33
N HIS A 431 -0.39 -47.19 -33.22
CA HIS A 431 0.15 -47.73 -34.47
C HIS A 431 1.49 -47.04 -34.81
N HIS A 432 2.51 -47.86 -35.05
CA HIS A 432 3.83 -47.47 -35.53
C HIS A 432 3.78 -46.75 -36.90
N SER A 433 4.51 -45.64 -37.07
CA SER A 433 5.72 -45.58 -37.92
C SER A 433 6.26 -44.16 -38.20
N HIS A 434 7.59 -44.06 -38.09
CA HIS A 434 8.58 -43.20 -38.76
C HIS A 434 8.55 -41.66 -38.77
N HIS A 435 9.62 -41.11 -38.17
CA HIS A 435 10.45 -39.95 -38.56
C HIS A 435 9.80 -38.67 -39.10
N SER A 436 10.01 -37.55 -38.40
CA SER A 436 10.95 -36.49 -38.86
C SER A 436 11.04 -35.32 -37.87
N GLU A 437 12.30 -34.96 -37.60
CA GLU A 437 12.94 -33.69 -37.25
C GLU A 437 12.36 -32.67 -36.26
N ALA A 438 13.33 -32.07 -35.58
CA ALA A 438 13.25 -31.14 -34.47
C ALA A 438 12.84 -29.73 -34.89
N HIS A 439 12.07 -29.07 -34.02
CA HIS A 439 12.14 -27.62 -33.84
C HIS A 439 12.06 -27.31 -32.33
N GLU A 440 13.13 -26.68 -31.83
CA GLU A 440 13.25 -26.07 -30.50
C GLU A 440 12.47 -24.75 -30.40
N PRO A 441 12.23 -24.25 -29.17
CA PRO A 441 11.01 -23.55 -28.79
C PRO A 441 11.06 -22.04 -29.03
N ALA A 442 9.88 -21.45 -29.26
CA ALA A 442 9.67 -20.02 -29.17
C ALA A 442 9.67 -19.58 -27.69
N SER A 443 10.42 -18.51 -27.48
CA SER A 443 10.82 -17.86 -26.23
C SER A 443 9.68 -17.29 -25.40
N GLU A 444 9.95 -17.24 -24.09
CA GLU A 444 9.31 -16.46 -23.04
C GLU A 444 9.09 -15.00 -23.48
N GLU A 445 7.83 -14.54 -23.47
CA GLU A 445 7.51 -13.11 -23.50
C GLU A 445 7.51 -12.56 -22.08
N ASP A 446 8.64 -11.93 -21.76
CA ASP A 446 8.86 -11.07 -20.61
C ASP A 446 7.93 -9.85 -20.69
N SER A 447 6.99 -9.73 -19.76
CA SER A 447 6.07 -8.59 -19.65
C SER A 447 6.82 -7.37 -19.13
N GLY A 448 7.53 -6.70 -20.05
CA GLY A 448 8.24 -5.45 -19.82
C GLY A 448 7.29 -4.32 -19.43
N VAL A 449 7.48 -3.80 -18.22
CA VAL A 449 6.92 -2.55 -17.72
C VAL A 449 7.27 -1.43 -18.72
N SER A 450 6.26 -0.82 -19.33
CA SER A 450 6.43 0.28 -20.29
C SER A 450 7.03 1.49 -19.58
N GLY A 451 8.31 1.76 -19.85
CA GLY A 451 9.03 2.94 -19.38
C GLY A 451 8.44 4.23 -19.96
N VAL A 452 8.18 5.18 -19.08
CA VAL A 452 7.77 6.54 -19.44
C VAL A 452 8.99 7.29 -19.99
N ASN A 453 8.86 7.86 -21.20
CA ASN A 453 9.90 8.67 -21.85
C ASN A 453 10.04 10.03 -21.14
N TYR A 454 11.28 10.40 -20.77
CA TYR A 454 11.63 11.67 -20.11
C TYR A 454 12.46 12.54 -21.05
N THR A 455 11.95 13.70 -21.48
CA THR A 455 12.78 14.80 -22.02
C THR A 455 12.16 16.20 -21.99
N GLU A 456 10.97 16.41 -21.43
CA GLU A 456 10.35 17.75 -21.39
C GLU A 456 9.79 18.08 -20.00
N THR A 457 9.88 19.36 -19.60
CA THR A 457 9.19 19.94 -18.45
C THR A 457 7.70 19.57 -18.49
N PRO A 458 7.16 18.80 -17.54
CA PRO A 458 5.78 18.31 -17.68
C PRO A 458 4.72 19.33 -17.26
N GLU A 459 3.60 19.37 -18.00
CA GLU A 459 2.41 20.23 -17.87
C GLU A 459 1.74 20.29 -16.47
N TRP A 460 2.13 19.45 -15.50
CA TRP A 460 1.56 19.47 -14.15
C TRP A 460 2.13 20.57 -13.24
N CYS A 461 3.30 21.14 -13.58
CA CYS A 461 3.75 22.40 -12.96
C CYS A 461 2.87 23.59 -13.37
N ASP A 462 2.19 23.48 -14.52
CA ASP A 462 1.28 24.49 -15.07
C ASP A 462 -0.21 24.10 -14.96
N SER A 463 -0.53 22.95 -14.34
CA SER A 463 -1.91 22.53 -14.07
C SER A 463 -2.25 22.82 -12.60
N PRO A 464 -2.72 24.04 -12.27
CA PRO A 464 -3.28 24.31 -10.97
C PRO A 464 -4.45 23.36 -10.71
N LEU A 465 -4.61 22.94 -9.45
CA LEU A 465 -5.81 22.29 -8.91
C LEU A 465 -7.07 23.20 -8.95
N THR A 466 -7.09 24.21 -9.82
CA THR A 466 -8.16 25.20 -10.06
C THR A 466 -7.99 25.80 -11.47
N PRO A 467 -9.05 25.98 -12.28
CA PRO A 467 -8.93 26.75 -13.51
C PRO A 467 -8.69 28.24 -13.19
N GLU A 468 -7.75 28.84 -13.91
CA GLU A 468 -7.50 30.28 -14.07
C GLU A 468 -6.83 31.04 -12.90
N THR A 469 -5.56 30.76 -12.71
CA THR A 469 -4.57 31.82 -12.39
C THR A 469 -3.45 31.73 -13.43
N PRO A 470 -3.01 32.84 -14.05
CA PRO A 470 -1.93 32.82 -15.04
C PRO A 470 -0.67 32.18 -14.43
N PRO A 471 0.17 31.50 -15.23
CA PRO A 471 1.33 30.76 -14.73
C PRO A 471 2.16 31.67 -13.82
N TYR A 472 2.45 31.19 -12.61
CA TYR A 472 3.27 31.90 -11.65
C TYR A 472 4.72 31.95 -12.17
N THR A 473 5.04 32.99 -12.93
CA THR A 473 6.41 33.42 -13.13
C THR A 473 6.82 34.20 -11.89
N ASP A 474 7.83 33.74 -11.16
CA ASP A 474 8.36 34.41 -9.96
C ASP A 474 9.00 35.80 -10.22
N GLY A 475 8.79 36.35 -11.43
CA GLY A 475 9.25 37.66 -11.90
C GLY A 475 10.75 37.74 -12.20
N ILE A 476 11.49 36.64 -12.09
CA ILE A 476 12.94 36.61 -12.27
C ILE A 476 13.27 36.06 -13.67
N PRO A 477 13.94 36.84 -14.54
CA PRO A 477 14.33 36.37 -15.88
C PRO A 477 15.16 35.09 -15.84
N ASP A 478 14.86 34.13 -16.72
CA ASP A 478 15.49 32.79 -16.75
C ASP A 478 17.02 32.85 -16.92
N GLU A 479 17.53 33.85 -17.65
CA GLU A 479 18.96 34.09 -17.86
C GLU A 479 19.76 34.30 -16.56
N TYR A 480 19.10 34.69 -15.46
CA TYR A 480 19.75 34.92 -14.17
C TYR A 480 19.55 33.78 -13.16
N ARG A 481 18.85 32.71 -13.53
CA ARG A 481 18.50 31.64 -12.58
C ARG A 481 19.69 30.79 -12.16
N ASP A 482 20.57 30.44 -13.08
CA ASP A 482 21.76 29.63 -12.76
C ASP A 482 22.69 30.36 -11.78
N ILE A 483 22.96 31.64 -12.05
CA ILE A 483 23.80 32.46 -11.16
C ILE A 483 23.14 32.69 -9.80
N LEU A 484 21.82 32.87 -9.76
CA LEU A 484 21.06 33.03 -8.52
C LEU A 484 21.15 31.79 -7.64
N VAL A 485 21.03 30.58 -8.21
CA VAL A 485 21.15 29.32 -7.47
C VAL A 485 22.56 29.16 -6.88
N ARG A 486 23.61 29.38 -7.68
CA ARG A 486 24.99 29.35 -7.20
C ARG A 486 25.24 30.37 -6.08
N TYR A 487 24.71 31.58 -6.25
CA TYR A 487 24.81 32.64 -5.26
C TYR A 487 24.11 32.27 -3.95
N GLN A 488 22.88 31.74 -3.99
CA GLN A 488 22.15 31.31 -2.79
C GLN A 488 22.91 30.26 -2.00
N GLN A 489 23.44 29.24 -2.68
CA GLN A 489 24.27 28.21 -2.06
C GLN A 489 25.52 28.81 -1.42
N LYS A 490 26.19 29.77 -2.10
CA LYS A 490 27.36 30.46 -1.56
C LYS A 490 27.02 31.25 -0.28
N VAL A 491 25.93 32.02 -0.28
CA VAL A 491 25.49 32.83 0.88
C VAL A 491 25.21 31.96 2.11
N TYR A 492 24.52 30.83 1.94
CA TYR A 492 24.27 29.91 3.05
C TYR A 492 25.56 29.32 3.63
N ASN A 493 26.56 29.07 2.79
CA ASN A 493 27.86 28.51 3.15
C ASN A 493 28.87 29.55 3.70
N LEU A 494 28.54 30.84 3.72
CA LEU A 494 29.41 31.85 4.33
C LEU A 494 29.48 31.65 5.85
N LYS A 495 30.70 31.81 6.41
CA LYS A 495 30.95 31.66 7.86
C LYS A 495 30.30 32.76 8.71
N SER A 496 30.02 33.92 8.13
CA SER A 496 29.33 35.03 8.80
C SER A 496 27.82 34.86 8.71
N ASP A 497 27.10 35.07 9.82
CA ASP A 497 25.63 35.09 9.85
C ASP A 497 25.04 36.36 9.27
N THR A 498 25.85 37.43 9.20
CA THR A 498 25.53 38.68 8.52
C THR A 498 26.52 38.95 7.39
N PRO A 499 26.39 38.29 6.23
CA PRO A 499 27.27 38.55 5.09
C PRO A 499 27.11 39.97 4.53
N LEU A 500 28.20 40.50 3.97
CA LEU A 500 28.20 41.79 3.30
C LEU A 500 27.47 41.69 1.95
N TRP A 501 26.52 42.58 1.72
CA TRP A 501 25.88 42.81 0.43
C TRP A 501 26.45 44.08 -0.19
N THR A 502 27.01 43.97 -1.40
CA THR A 502 27.82 45.03 -2.02
C THR A 502 27.53 45.14 -3.51
N ALA A 503 27.16 46.36 -3.95
CA ALA A 503 27.00 46.70 -5.36
C ALA A 503 27.32 48.20 -5.61
N PRO A 504 28.53 48.67 -5.26
CA PRO A 504 28.92 50.07 -5.36
C PRO A 504 28.95 50.59 -6.81
N ASP A 505 29.30 49.76 -7.79
CA ASP A 505 29.39 50.19 -9.20
C ASP A 505 27.99 50.43 -9.79
N SER A 506 26.98 49.83 -9.16
CA SER A 506 25.55 50.07 -9.43
C SER A 506 24.93 51.12 -8.50
N GLY A 507 25.72 51.84 -7.69
CA GLY A 507 25.29 52.96 -6.85
C GLY A 507 24.65 52.56 -5.51
N TYR A 508 24.79 51.31 -5.06
CA TYR A 508 24.24 50.85 -3.79
C TYR A 508 25.30 50.86 -2.67
N ARG A 509 24.87 51.25 -1.47
CA ARG A 509 25.74 51.22 -0.27
C ARG A 509 25.96 49.79 0.20
N ASN A 510 27.21 49.51 0.57
CA ASN A 510 27.59 48.28 1.24
C ASN A 510 26.80 48.13 2.55
N THR A 511 26.05 47.03 2.68
CA THR A 511 25.15 46.80 3.81
C THR A 511 25.30 45.36 4.30
N MET A 512 25.27 45.14 5.61
CA MET A 512 25.31 43.80 6.21
C MET A 512 23.88 43.31 6.38
N PHE A 513 23.55 42.13 5.84
CA PHE A 513 22.23 41.53 5.98
C PHE A 513 22.35 40.12 6.56
N GLY A 514 21.33 39.67 7.30
CA GLY A 514 21.20 38.25 7.60
C GLY A 514 21.07 37.44 6.31
N LYS A 515 21.54 36.18 6.29
CA LYS A 515 21.58 35.34 5.05
C LYS A 515 20.27 35.33 4.24
N ASN A 516 19.12 35.24 4.91
CA ASN A 516 17.82 35.25 4.25
C ASN A 516 17.46 36.63 3.66
N GLU A 517 17.73 37.71 4.39
CA GLU A 517 17.50 39.08 3.93
C GLU A 517 18.43 39.47 2.78
N HIS A 518 19.68 38.96 2.81
CA HIS A 518 20.67 39.09 1.74
C HIS A 518 20.14 38.52 0.42
N ILE A 519 19.57 37.31 0.46
CA ILE A 519 18.96 36.64 -0.69
C ILE A 519 17.65 37.33 -1.11
N MET A 520 16.78 37.69 -0.17
CA MET A 520 15.49 38.33 -0.46
C MET A 520 15.67 39.69 -1.14
N ARG A 521 16.65 40.49 -0.71
CA ARG A 521 16.94 41.79 -1.33
C ARG A 521 17.41 41.63 -2.77
N THR A 522 18.30 40.68 -3.04
CA THR A 522 18.78 40.37 -4.40
C THR A 522 17.63 39.90 -5.31
N LYS A 523 16.76 39.02 -4.82
CA LYS A 523 15.56 38.57 -5.57
C LYS A 523 14.59 39.73 -5.86
N SER A 524 14.38 40.63 -4.89
CA SER A 524 13.53 41.81 -5.06
C SER A 524 14.04 42.74 -6.17
N LEU A 525 15.36 42.93 -6.25
CA LEU A 525 15.98 43.73 -7.31
C LEU A 525 15.88 43.06 -8.69
N LEU A 526 16.05 41.73 -8.77
CA LEU A 526 15.86 40.98 -10.03
C LEU A 526 14.41 41.06 -10.55
N ARG A 527 13.43 41.03 -9.64
CA ARG A 527 12.00 41.13 -9.97
C ARG A 527 11.54 42.52 -10.41
N SER A 528 12.35 43.54 -10.18
CA SER A 528 11.93 44.93 -10.39
C SER A 528 11.75 45.32 -11.86
N GLY A 529 12.32 44.56 -12.81
CA GLY A 529 12.33 44.89 -14.24
C GLY A 529 13.18 46.12 -14.61
N GLU A 530 13.68 46.87 -13.63
CA GLU A 530 14.54 48.04 -13.87
C GLU A 530 16.00 47.62 -14.08
N LEU A 531 16.56 48.00 -15.23
CA LEU A 531 17.91 47.64 -15.66
C LEU A 531 18.99 47.99 -14.61
N ASN A 532 18.85 49.12 -13.90
CA ASN A 532 19.80 49.54 -12.86
C ASN A 532 19.72 48.68 -11.59
N LYS A 533 18.53 48.23 -11.21
CA LYS A 533 18.31 47.33 -10.07
C LYS A 533 18.80 45.91 -10.38
N ILE A 534 18.55 45.44 -11.61
CA ILE A 534 19.04 44.15 -12.10
C ILE A 534 20.58 44.14 -12.13
N LYS A 535 21.23 45.21 -12.62
CA LYS A 535 22.70 45.37 -12.57
C LYS A 535 23.24 45.30 -11.14
N ALA A 536 22.58 45.96 -10.18
CA ALA A 536 22.98 45.89 -8.78
C ALA A 536 22.84 44.48 -8.18
N ALA A 537 21.79 43.75 -8.54
CA ALA A 537 21.60 42.36 -8.13
C ALA A 537 22.71 41.46 -8.71
N LEU A 538 23.02 41.63 -10.00
CA LEU A 538 24.09 40.89 -10.69
C LEU A 538 25.46 41.16 -10.10
N GLU A 539 25.79 42.43 -9.86
CA GLU A 539 27.02 42.82 -9.19
C GLU A 539 27.13 42.16 -7.81
N ALA A 540 26.09 42.23 -6.98
CA ALA A 540 26.09 41.62 -5.65
C ALA A 540 26.26 40.09 -5.71
N MET A 541 25.59 39.42 -6.66
CA MET A 541 25.73 37.97 -6.85
C MET A 541 27.15 37.59 -7.29
N LEU A 542 27.67 38.25 -8.31
CA LEU A 542 29.01 38.00 -8.85
C LEU A 542 30.11 38.31 -7.83
N ARG A 543 30.00 39.40 -7.06
CA ARG A 543 30.96 39.75 -6.01
C ARG A 543 30.97 38.71 -4.89
N THR A 544 29.80 38.19 -4.52
CA THR A 544 29.67 37.12 -3.51
C THR A 544 30.24 35.78 -4.00
N LEU A 545 30.09 35.49 -5.30
CA LEU A 545 30.68 34.31 -5.94
C LEU A 545 32.20 34.44 -6.16
N GLY A 546 32.73 35.66 -6.15
CA GLY A 546 34.13 35.95 -6.51
C GLY A 546 34.36 36.00 -8.03
N GLU A 547 33.28 36.17 -8.80
CA GLU A 547 33.25 36.13 -10.26
C GLU A 547 33.09 37.54 -10.88
N TYR A 548 33.07 38.61 -10.06
CA TYR A 548 32.92 39.98 -10.55
C TYR A 548 34.21 40.53 -11.16
N GLN A 549 34.11 41.05 -12.38
CA GLN A 549 35.20 41.75 -13.06
C GLN A 549 34.93 43.26 -13.04
N GLU A 550 35.87 44.04 -12.49
CA GLU A 550 35.78 45.50 -12.52
C GLU A 550 35.91 46.00 -13.96
N ASP A 551 34.91 46.73 -14.43
CA ASP A 551 34.89 47.30 -15.77
C ASP A 551 35.83 48.52 -15.80
N ARG A 552 37.12 48.31 -16.13
CA ARG A 552 38.11 49.39 -16.31
C ARG A 552 37.90 50.14 -17.63
N ARG A 553 36.70 50.68 -17.86
CA ARG A 553 36.42 51.61 -18.96
C ARG A 553 35.52 52.74 -18.46
N GLY A 554 36.15 53.79 -17.93
CA GLY A 554 35.47 54.99 -17.46
C GLY A 554 36.35 55.89 -16.59
N ALA A 555 37.54 56.23 -17.09
CA ALA A 555 38.28 57.44 -16.71
C ALA A 555 38.39 58.31 -17.96
#